data_AF-A0A2N2W2Y4-F1
#
_entry.id   AF-A0A2N2W2Y4-F1
#
_cell.length_a   1.000
_cell.length_b   1.000
_cell.length_c   1.000
_cell.angle_alpha   90.00
_cell.angle_beta   90.00
_cell.angle_gamma   90.00
#
_symmetry.space_group_name_H-M   'P 1'
#
loop_
_entity.id
_entity.type
_entity.pdbx_description
1 polymer ?
#
loop_
_entity_poly.entity_id
_entity_poly.type
_entity_poly.pdbx_seq_one_letter_code
_entity_poly.pdbx_strand_id
1 'polypeptide(L)'
;METDYKTREYKERYSRWQDAAITQLGYSNNLILLLATGLLGFVFEKKTYFKILNVFQSGIDWSTVLYIFAILSLFSSIMFGLLVTISRLYNFRIDRNIVLTRKRFHKTHNNSENKLPKFHAKSHLRNKKKCFVLFKLVLTKDLPTISDEEVADLNTVCPHCSKFSNLLEISYVLGILTWRYHKRQLFFFVISPILYFISILA
;
A
#
# COMPACT_ATOMS: atom_id res chain seq x y z
N MET A 1 -16.80 -19.82 29.69
CA MET A 1 -17.72 -19.18 28.72
C MET A 1 -17.48 -17.69 28.58
N GLU A 2 -17.33 -16.92 29.67
CA GLU A 2 -17.13 -15.46 29.61
C GLU A 2 -15.89 -15.02 28.83
N THR A 3 -14.79 -15.78 28.92
CA THR A 3 -13.54 -15.53 28.19
C THR A 3 -13.68 -15.69 26.68
N ASP A 4 -14.50 -16.63 26.21
CA ASP A 4 -14.76 -16.84 24.78
C ASP A 4 -15.64 -15.71 24.21
N TYR A 5 -16.64 -15.27 24.98
CA TYR A 5 -17.48 -14.11 24.61
C TYR A 5 -16.65 -12.84 24.42
N LYS A 6 -15.82 -12.47 25.41
CA LYS A 6 -14.94 -11.29 25.31
C LYS A 6 -13.98 -11.38 24.13
N THR A 7 -13.43 -12.57 23.85
CA THR A 7 -12.53 -12.78 22.72
C THR A 7 -13.23 -12.55 21.37
N ARG A 8 -14.48 -13.03 21.21
CA ARG A 8 -15.28 -12.79 20.02
C ARG A 8 -15.60 -11.31 19.85
N GLU A 9 -16.02 -10.63 20.92
CA GLU A 9 -16.31 -9.20 20.89
C GLU A 9 -15.09 -8.37 20.44
N TYR A 10 -13.91 -8.63 21.01
CA TYR A 10 -12.69 -7.93 20.61
C TYR A 10 -12.32 -8.19 19.15
N LYS A 11 -12.52 -9.41 18.65
CA LYS A 11 -12.26 -9.76 17.26
C LYS A 11 -13.19 -9.01 16.30
N GLU A 12 -14.48 -8.93 16.62
CA GLU A 12 -15.46 -8.18 15.84
C GLU A 12 -15.18 -6.68 15.85
N ARG A 13 -14.82 -6.13 17.02
CA ARG A 13 -14.42 -4.73 17.16
C ARG A 13 -13.18 -4.45 16.32
N TYR A 14 -12.16 -5.30 16.39
CA TYR A 14 -10.95 -5.19 15.58
C TYR A 14 -11.27 -5.21 14.08
N SER A 15 -12.11 -6.15 13.63
CA SER A 15 -12.54 -6.23 12.22
C SER A 15 -13.20 -4.93 11.77
N ARG A 16 -14.14 -4.39 12.55
CA ARG A 16 -14.82 -3.13 12.24
C ARG A 16 -13.85 -1.96 12.10
N TRP A 17 -12.89 -1.83 13.02
CA TRP A 17 -11.87 -0.78 12.95
C TRP A 17 -10.94 -0.95 11.76
N GLN A 18 -10.57 -2.18 11.43
CA GLN A 18 -9.76 -2.48 10.27
C GLN A 18 -10.47 -2.06 8.97
N ASP A 19 -11.76 -2.39 8.83
CA ASP A 19 -12.58 -2.04 7.67
C ASP A 19 -12.77 -0.53 7.54
N ALA A 20 -13.01 0.15 8.66
CA ALA A 20 -13.08 1.61 8.70
C ALA A 20 -11.75 2.26 8.30
N ALA A 21 -10.62 1.79 8.85
CA ALA A 21 -9.30 2.32 8.51
C ALA A 21 -8.94 2.12 7.03
N ILE A 22 -9.29 0.96 6.49
CA ILE A 22 -9.14 0.64 5.06
C ILE A 22 -9.93 1.62 4.19
N THR A 23 -11.17 1.88 4.57
CA THR A 23 -12.08 2.77 3.84
C THR A 23 -11.56 4.21 3.88
N GLN A 24 -11.20 4.71 5.06
CA GLN A 24 -10.66 6.05 5.25
C GLN A 24 -9.34 6.26 4.51
N LEU A 25 -8.46 5.25 4.48
CA LEU A 25 -7.24 5.30 3.69
C LEU A 25 -7.53 5.46 2.19
N GLY A 26 -8.56 4.79 1.67
CA GLY A 26 -9.01 4.94 0.29
C GLY A 26 -9.51 6.36 -0.01
N TYR A 27 -10.37 6.91 0.84
CA TYR A 27 -10.86 8.28 0.68
C TYR A 27 -9.75 9.32 0.79
N SER A 28 -8.87 9.19 1.78
CA SER A 28 -7.74 10.09 1.96
C SER A 28 -6.79 10.06 0.76
N ASN A 29 -6.44 8.87 0.26
CA ASN A 29 -5.59 8.75 -0.92
C ASN A 29 -6.20 9.42 -2.16
N ASN A 30 -7.50 9.22 -2.39
CA ASN A 30 -8.21 9.82 -3.54
C ASN A 30 -8.30 11.34 -3.41
N LEU A 31 -8.58 11.85 -2.22
CA LEU A 31 -8.61 13.29 -1.96
C LEU A 31 -7.25 13.93 -2.22
N ILE A 32 -6.17 13.35 -1.68
CA ILE A 32 -4.81 13.88 -1.86
C ILE A 32 -4.39 13.80 -3.33
N LEU A 33 -4.72 12.72 -4.04
CA LEU A 33 -4.45 12.61 -5.48
C LEU A 33 -5.13 13.73 -6.27
N LEU A 34 -6.42 13.98 -6.02
CA LEU A 34 -7.19 15.04 -6.68
C LEU A 34 -6.62 16.44 -6.39
N LEU A 35 -6.30 16.71 -5.12
CA LEU A 35 -5.73 17.99 -4.72
C LEU A 35 -4.31 18.17 -5.30
N ALA A 36 -3.48 17.13 -5.29
CA ALA A 36 -2.13 17.18 -5.83
C ALA A 36 -2.13 17.39 -7.35
N THR A 37 -3.00 16.71 -8.10
CA THR A 37 -3.11 16.94 -9.56
C THR A 37 -3.66 18.32 -9.89
N GLY A 38 -4.65 18.81 -9.14
CA GLY A 38 -5.17 20.17 -9.28
C GLY A 38 -4.11 21.23 -9.00
N LEU A 39 -3.37 21.10 -7.89
CA LEU A 39 -2.26 21.99 -7.54
C LEU A 39 -1.14 21.93 -8.58
N LEU A 40 -0.81 20.75 -9.10
CA LEU A 40 0.19 20.62 -10.16
C LEU A 40 -0.24 21.39 -11.41
N GLY A 41 -1.51 21.25 -11.83
CA GLY A 41 -2.06 22.01 -12.96
C GLY A 41 -2.03 23.52 -12.74
N PHE A 42 -2.34 23.98 -11.53
CA PHE A 42 -2.25 25.39 -11.14
C PHE A 42 -0.80 25.92 -11.19
N VAL A 43 0.15 25.17 -10.62
CA VAL A 43 1.56 25.56 -10.57
C VAL A 43 2.16 25.66 -11.99
N PHE A 44 1.74 24.80 -12.91
CA PHE A 44 2.27 24.74 -14.28
C PHE A 44 1.82 25.88 -15.24
N GLU A 45 1.09 26.90 -14.77
CA GLU A 45 0.57 27.96 -15.63
C GLU A 45 1.68 28.74 -16.41
N LYS A 46 1.34 29.24 -17.61
CA LYS A 46 2.25 29.63 -18.70
C LYS A 46 3.42 30.58 -18.37
N LYS A 47 3.32 31.38 -17.30
CA LYS A 47 4.39 32.34 -16.92
C LYS A 47 5.66 31.64 -16.43
N THR A 48 5.59 30.34 -16.11
CA THR A 48 6.70 29.64 -15.45
C THR A 48 7.72 29.01 -16.39
N TYR A 49 7.34 28.69 -17.64
CA TYR A 49 8.25 28.13 -18.63
C TYR A 49 9.43 29.06 -18.94
N PHE A 50 9.19 30.38 -18.96
CA PHE A 50 10.22 31.38 -19.21
C PHE A 50 11.21 31.54 -18.05
N LYS A 51 10.78 31.34 -16.80
CA LYS A 51 11.68 31.41 -15.64
C LYS A 51 12.69 30.26 -15.64
N ILE A 52 12.24 29.03 -15.94
CA ILE A 52 13.10 27.83 -15.89
C ILE A 52 14.22 27.90 -16.94
N LEU A 53 13.94 28.41 -18.14
CA LEU A 53 14.94 28.53 -19.21
C LEU A 53 16.04 29.56 -18.91
N ASN A 54 15.71 30.63 -18.19
CA ASN A 54 16.66 31.72 -17.87
C ASN A 54 17.65 31.36 -16.75
N VAL A 55 17.34 30.38 -15.88
CA VAL A 55 18.22 29.96 -14.76
C VAL A 55 19.61 29.52 -15.23
N PHE A 56 19.71 28.93 -16.42
CA PHE A 56 20.99 28.43 -16.94
C PHE A 56 21.91 29.55 -17.45
N GLN A 57 21.42 30.78 -17.60
CA GLN A 57 22.18 31.88 -18.21
C GLN A 57 22.69 32.92 -17.21
N SER A 58 22.06 33.07 -16.04
CA SER A 58 22.34 34.19 -15.12
C SER A 58 22.40 33.79 -13.63
N GLY A 59 23.33 32.92 -13.26
CA GLY A 59 23.52 32.52 -11.85
C GLY A 59 22.39 31.68 -11.26
N ILE A 60 22.62 31.10 -10.08
CA ILE A 60 21.62 30.25 -9.40
C ILE A 60 20.60 31.15 -8.72
N ASP A 61 19.43 31.28 -9.32
CA ASP A 61 18.25 31.86 -8.68
C ASP A 61 17.57 30.82 -7.76
N TRP A 62 17.70 31.03 -6.45
CA TRP A 62 17.11 30.17 -5.42
C TRP A 62 15.59 30.11 -5.50
N SER A 63 14.91 31.17 -5.95
CA SER A 63 13.46 31.17 -6.18
C SER A 63 13.09 30.08 -7.17
N THR A 64 13.76 30.05 -8.32
CA THR A 64 13.48 29.05 -9.35
C THR A 64 13.86 27.63 -8.92
N VAL A 65 14.95 27.46 -8.16
CA VAL A 65 15.33 26.14 -7.60
C VAL A 65 14.24 25.61 -6.65
N LEU A 66 13.76 26.42 -5.71
CA LEU A 66 12.69 26.04 -4.77
C LEU A 66 11.39 25.72 -5.50
N TYR A 67 11.07 26.48 -6.53
CA TYR A 67 9.92 26.22 -7.39
C TYR A 67 10.02 24.85 -8.08
N ILE A 68 11.18 24.49 -8.64
CA ILE A 68 11.40 23.17 -9.26
C ILE A 68 11.24 22.05 -8.22
N PHE A 69 11.80 22.24 -7.01
CA PHE A 69 11.61 21.29 -5.92
C PHE A 69 10.14 21.13 -5.50
N ALA A 70 9.35 22.21 -5.52
CA ALA A 70 7.91 22.13 -5.29
C ALA A 70 7.23 21.22 -6.33
N ILE A 71 7.50 21.42 -7.62
CA ILE A 71 6.96 20.56 -8.69
C ILE A 71 7.37 19.09 -8.48
N LEU A 72 8.66 18.83 -8.25
CA LEU A 72 9.16 17.47 -8.04
C LEU A 72 8.52 16.82 -6.79
N SER A 73 8.25 17.60 -5.76
CA SER A 73 7.53 17.16 -4.56
C SER A 73 6.07 16.79 -4.88
N LEU A 74 5.32 17.64 -5.61
CA LEU A 74 3.96 17.31 -6.06
C LEU A 74 3.93 16.06 -6.92
N PHE A 75 4.84 15.96 -7.89
CA PHE A 75 4.94 14.80 -8.76
C PHE A 75 5.24 13.52 -7.95
N SER A 76 6.16 13.59 -6.99
CA SER A 76 6.48 12.47 -6.08
C SER A 76 5.26 12.07 -5.24
N SER A 77 4.48 13.04 -4.75
CA SER A 77 3.23 12.78 -4.03
C SER A 77 2.24 11.99 -4.89
N ILE A 78 2.01 12.41 -6.14
CA ILE A 78 1.13 11.71 -7.08
C ILE A 78 1.63 10.28 -7.33
N MET A 79 2.93 10.09 -7.56
CA MET A 79 3.52 8.76 -7.75
C MET A 79 3.30 7.85 -6.54
N PHE A 80 3.49 8.35 -5.31
CA PHE A 80 3.19 7.56 -4.11
C PHE A 80 1.70 7.26 -3.97
N GLY A 81 0.81 8.18 -4.32
CA GLY A 81 -0.64 7.93 -4.31
C GLY A 81 -1.06 6.83 -5.29
N LEU A 82 -0.45 6.78 -6.48
CA LEU A 82 -0.65 5.67 -7.42
C LEU A 82 -0.12 4.35 -6.86
N LEU A 83 1.05 4.35 -6.22
CA LEU A 83 1.60 3.16 -5.56
C LEU A 83 0.71 2.67 -4.41
N VAL A 84 0.06 3.56 -3.66
CA VAL A 84 -0.95 3.22 -2.65
C VAL A 84 -2.12 2.50 -3.32
N THR A 85 -2.68 3.05 -4.39
CA THR A 85 -3.81 2.44 -5.13
C THR A 85 -3.46 1.05 -5.66
N ILE A 86 -2.29 0.89 -6.29
CA ILE A 86 -1.82 -0.40 -6.81
C ILE A 86 -1.65 -1.40 -5.67
N SER A 87 -0.95 -1.01 -4.59
CA SER A 87 -0.71 -1.88 -3.43
C SER A 87 -2.04 -2.33 -2.78
N ARG A 88 -3.02 -1.43 -2.67
CA ARG A 88 -4.38 -1.76 -2.19
C ARG A 88 -5.11 -2.74 -3.11
N LEU A 89 -5.03 -2.55 -4.42
CA LEU A 89 -5.67 -3.44 -5.39
C LEU A 89 -5.14 -4.88 -5.27
N TYR A 90 -3.82 -5.05 -5.18
CA TYR A 90 -3.21 -6.37 -4.97
C TYR A 90 -3.54 -6.94 -3.59
N ASN A 91 -3.58 -6.11 -2.55
CA ASN A 91 -4.01 -6.54 -1.22
C ASN A 91 -5.42 -7.16 -1.25
N PHE A 92 -6.38 -6.50 -1.91
CA PHE A 92 -7.74 -7.02 -2.05
C PHE A 92 -7.80 -8.35 -2.80
N ARG A 93 -7.00 -8.51 -3.87
CA ARG A 93 -6.93 -9.78 -4.62
C ARG A 93 -6.39 -10.91 -3.75
N ILE A 94 -5.33 -10.65 -2.99
CA ILE A 94 -4.70 -11.65 -2.12
C ILE A 94 -5.60 -11.99 -0.93
N ASP A 95 -6.21 -10.99 -0.29
CA ASP A 95 -7.14 -11.22 0.82
C ASP A 95 -8.34 -12.05 0.36
N ARG A 96 -8.87 -11.79 -0.85
CA ARG A 96 -9.91 -12.62 -1.47
C ARG A 96 -9.43 -14.07 -1.64
N ASN A 97 -8.23 -14.28 -2.17
CA ASN A 97 -7.67 -15.62 -2.33
C ASN A 97 -7.51 -16.33 -0.98
N ILE A 98 -6.99 -15.66 0.04
CA ILE A 98 -6.85 -16.20 1.40
C ILE A 98 -8.21 -16.64 1.96
N VAL A 99 -9.25 -15.82 1.81
CA VAL A 99 -10.61 -16.14 2.28
C VAL A 99 -11.19 -17.32 1.50
N LEU A 100 -11.03 -17.35 0.18
CA LEU A 100 -11.50 -18.45 -0.66
C LEU A 100 -10.80 -19.77 -0.31
N THR A 101 -9.47 -19.76 -0.15
CA THR A 101 -8.70 -20.94 0.27
C THR A 101 -9.17 -21.45 1.63
N ARG A 102 -9.38 -20.55 2.61
CA ARG A 102 -9.92 -20.93 3.94
C ARG A 102 -11.32 -21.54 3.83
N LYS A 103 -12.20 -20.95 3.03
CA LYS A 103 -13.57 -21.45 2.81
C LYS A 103 -13.55 -22.85 2.19
N ARG A 104 -12.72 -23.06 1.16
CA ARG A 104 -12.56 -24.37 0.50
C ARG A 104 -11.99 -25.41 1.45
N PHE A 105 -10.93 -25.06 2.18
CA PHE A 105 -10.33 -25.94 3.20
C PHE A 105 -11.36 -26.39 4.24
N HIS A 106 -12.15 -25.46 4.78
CA HIS A 106 -13.22 -25.79 5.74
C HIS A 106 -14.28 -26.72 5.13
N LYS A 107 -14.69 -26.49 3.87
CA LYS A 107 -15.67 -27.34 3.17
C LYS A 107 -15.14 -28.76 2.95
N THR A 108 -13.88 -28.90 2.55
CA THR A 108 -13.24 -30.20 2.27
C THR A 108 -12.95 -30.98 3.57
N HIS A 109 -12.69 -30.28 4.67
CA HIS A 109 -12.26 -30.89 5.93
C HIS A 109 -13.21 -30.61 7.10
N ASN A 110 -14.52 -30.75 6.87
CA ASN A 110 -15.61 -30.47 7.82
C ASN A 110 -15.42 -31.05 9.26
N ASN A 111 -14.51 -32.03 9.47
CA ASN A 111 -14.24 -32.68 10.76
C ASN A 111 -12.76 -32.67 11.21
N SER A 112 -11.86 -31.94 10.55
CA SER A 112 -10.45 -31.94 10.95
C SER A 112 -10.17 -30.93 12.06
N GLU A 113 -9.54 -31.36 13.15
CA GLU A 113 -9.00 -30.47 14.19
C GLU A 113 -7.87 -29.56 13.66
N ASN A 114 -7.33 -29.86 12.46
CA ASN A 114 -6.26 -29.08 11.85
C ASN A 114 -6.78 -27.71 11.40
N LYS A 115 -6.34 -26.67 12.12
CA LYS A 115 -6.55 -25.28 11.73
C LYS A 115 -5.44 -24.87 10.76
N LEU A 116 -5.81 -24.22 9.66
CA LEU A 116 -4.85 -23.55 8.79
C LEU A 116 -3.94 -22.62 9.61
N PRO A 117 -2.65 -22.52 9.23
CA PRO A 117 -1.70 -21.72 9.99
C PRO A 117 -2.17 -20.28 10.08
N LYS A 118 -2.12 -19.75 11.30
CA LYS A 118 -2.29 -18.32 11.54
C LYS A 118 -0.97 -17.64 11.21
N PHE A 119 -1.05 -16.46 10.61
CA PHE A 119 0.15 -15.67 10.35
C PHE A 119 0.81 -15.28 11.67
N HIS A 120 2.05 -15.71 11.89
CA HIS A 120 2.88 -15.30 13.02
C HIS A 120 3.88 -14.24 12.56
N ALA A 121 3.62 -12.97 12.90
CA ALA A 121 4.43 -11.83 12.46
C ALA A 121 5.91 -11.88 12.89
N LYS A 122 6.30 -12.74 13.85
CA LYS A 122 7.60 -12.70 14.53
C LYS A 122 8.78 -13.32 13.78
N SER A 123 8.60 -14.20 12.79
CA SER A 123 9.75 -14.99 12.27
C SER A 123 10.39 -14.52 10.95
N HIS A 124 9.72 -13.75 10.10
CA HIS A 124 10.23 -13.47 8.73
C HIS A 124 10.51 -11.99 8.39
N LEU A 125 10.38 -11.06 9.36
CA LEU A 125 10.47 -9.61 9.10
C LEU A 125 11.88 -9.06 8.79
N ARG A 126 12.91 -9.92 8.78
CA ARG A 126 14.32 -9.55 8.63
C ARG A 126 14.79 -9.70 7.18
N ASN A 127 14.31 -8.88 6.23
CA ASN A 127 15.14 -8.49 5.09
C ASN A 127 14.61 -7.39 4.16
N LYS A 128 15.57 -6.72 3.52
CA LYS A 128 15.50 -5.51 2.67
C LYS A 128 14.68 -5.63 1.37
N LYS A 129 13.97 -6.75 1.12
CA LYS A 129 13.29 -7.02 -0.17
C LYS A 129 11.83 -6.58 -0.24
N LYS A 130 11.29 -5.87 0.76
CA LYS A 130 9.86 -5.50 0.81
C LYS A 130 9.39 -4.69 -0.39
N CYS A 131 10.11 -3.64 -0.78
CA CYS A 131 9.73 -2.82 -1.94
C CYS A 131 9.74 -3.61 -3.25
N PHE A 132 10.62 -4.61 -3.36
CA PHE A 132 10.70 -5.46 -4.54
C PHE A 132 9.50 -6.41 -4.67
N VAL A 133 8.79 -6.73 -3.57
CA VAL A 133 7.60 -7.59 -3.62
C VAL A 133 6.50 -6.96 -4.48
N LEU A 134 6.20 -5.68 -4.27
CA LEU A 134 5.19 -4.99 -5.08
C LEU A 134 5.61 -4.92 -6.55
N PHE A 135 6.87 -4.55 -6.82
CA PHE A 135 7.40 -4.48 -8.18
C PHE A 135 7.35 -5.84 -8.88
N LYS A 136 7.76 -6.90 -8.19
CA LYS A 136 7.67 -8.28 -8.67
C LYS A 136 6.22 -8.64 -9.01
N LEU A 137 5.28 -8.44 -8.08
CA LEU A 137 3.86 -8.73 -8.30
C LEU A 137 3.27 -7.98 -9.50
N VAL A 138 3.62 -6.70 -9.64
CA VAL A 138 3.15 -5.85 -10.75
C VAL A 138 3.70 -6.35 -12.09
N LEU A 139 4.98 -6.72 -12.14
CA LEU A 139 5.63 -7.19 -13.37
C LEU A 139 5.26 -8.61 -13.76
N THR A 140 5.31 -9.55 -12.81
CA THR A 140 5.09 -10.97 -13.13
C THR A 140 3.62 -11.28 -13.36
N LYS A 141 2.69 -10.46 -12.86
CA LYS A 141 1.22 -10.70 -12.85
C LYS A 141 0.79 -12.01 -12.17
N ASP A 142 1.74 -12.87 -11.81
CA ASP A 142 1.52 -14.11 -11.07
C ASP A 142 1.16 -13.83 -9.62
N LEU A 143 -0.14 -13.92 -9.36
CA LEU A 143 -0.66 -14.09 -8.02
C LEU A 143 -0.62 -15.59 -7.69
N PRO A 144 0.01 -16.00 -6.57
CA PRO A 144 -0.04 -17.39 -6.15
C PRO A 144 -1.50 -17.76 -5.93
N THR A 145 -2.05 -18.57 -6.83
CA THR A 145 -3.42 -19.06 -6.75
C THR A 145 -3.33 -20.53 -6.38
N ILE A 146 -3.95 -20.90 -5.27
CA ILE A 146 -3.97 -22.28 -4.79
C ILE A 146 -5.13 -23.00 -5.49
N SER A 147 -4.83 -24.06 -6.24
CA SER A 147 -5.84 -24.88 -6.92
C SER A 147 -6.63 -25.74 -5.93
N ASP A 148 -7.79 -26.26 -6.34
CA ASP A 148 -8.62 -27.09 -5.45
C ASP A 148 -7.95 -28.42 -5.08
N GLU A 149 -7.14 -28.96 -6.00
CA GLU A 149 -6.29 -30.14 -5.77
C GLU A 149 -5.24 -29.85 -4.68
N GLU A 150 -4.55 -28.71 -4.77
CA GLU A 150 -3.59 -28.27 -3.75
C GLU A 150 -4.25 -28.03 -2.37
N VAL A 151 -5.55 -27.70 -2.34
CA VAL A 151 -6.32 -27.58 -1.09
C VAL A 151 -6.63 -28.93 -0.46
N ALA A 152 -6.78 -30.00 -1.24
CA ALA A 152 -6.98 -31.34 -0.70
C ALA A 152 -5.67 -31.91 -0.08
N ASP A 153 -4.53 -31.63 -0.72
CA ASP A 153 -3.20 -32.09 -0.30
C ASP A 153 -2.61 -31.28 0.88
N LEU A 154 -3.24 -30.16 1.20
CA LEU A 154 -2.85 -29.27 2.31
C LEU A 154 -2.87 -29.97 3.68
N ASN A 155 -3.60 -31.08 3.82
CA ASN A 155 -3.65 -31.90 5.04
C ASN A 155 -2.59 -33.01 5.12
N THR A 156 -2.07 -33.50 3.98
CA THR A 156 -1.15 -34.65 3.95
C THR A 156 0.32 -34.25 3.98
N VAL A 157 0.67 -33.07 3.43
CA VAL A 157 2.09 -32.78 3.12
C VAL A 157 2.83 -31.91 4.16
N CYS A 158 2.19 -30.98 4.89
CA CYS A 158 2.90 -30.28 5.99
C CYS A 158 2.03 -29.28 6.78
N PRO A 159 2.25 -29.11 8.11
CA PRO A 159 1.78 -27.94 8.87
C PRO A 159 2.40 -26.60 8.40
N HIS A 160 3.42 -26.65 7.53
CA HIS A 160 4.02 -25.50 6.85
C HIS A 160 3.74 -25.53 5.35
N CYS A 161 2.48 -25.37 4.96
CA CYS A 161 2.17 -25.11 3.56
C CYS A 161 2.76 -23.75 3.14
N SER A 162 3.97 -23.80 2.56
CA SER A 162 4.81 -22.65 2.26
C SER A 162 4.13 -21.65 1.33
N LYS A 163 3.29 -22.13 0.40
CA LYS A 163 2.49 -21.28 -0.50
C LYS A 163 1.48 -20.41 0.25
N PHE A 164 0.69 -20.99 1.16
CA PHE A 164 -0.30 -20.23 1.92
C PHE A 164 0.37 -19.28 2.92
N SER A 165 1.45 -19.72 3.57
CA SER A 165 2.26 -18.84 4.43
C SER A 165 2.85 -17.66 3.65
N ASN A 166 3.35 -17.90 2.44
CA ASN A 166 3.86 -16.85 1.55
C ASN A 166 2.74 -15.87 1.15
N LEU A 167 1.52 -16.34 0.87
CA LEU A 167 0.38 -15.45 0.62
C LEU A 167 0.07 -14.53 1.81
N LEU A 168 0.08 -15.09 3.03
CA LEU A 168 -0.12 -14.31 4.26
C LEU A 168 1.00 -13.29 4.45
N GLU A 169 2.26 -13.67 4.19
CA GLU A 169 3.40 -12.77 4.27
C GLU A 169 3.30 -11.63 3.25
N ILE A 170 2.94 -11.94 2.00
CA ILE A 170 2.77 -10.93 0.94
C ILE A 170 1.65 -9.96 1.31
N SER A 171 0.47 -10.43 1.76
CA SER A 171 -0.63 -9.56 2.22
C SER A 171 -0.17 -8.63 3.34
N TYR A 172 0.54 -9.17 4.33
CA TYR A 172 1.08 -8.36 5.43
C TYR A 172 2.09 -7.30 4.96
N VAL A 173 3.02 -7.67 4.07
CA VAL A 173 4.02 -6.74 3.50
C VAL A 173 3.34 -5.64 2.68
N LEU A 174 2.35 -5.98 1.85
CA LEU A 174 1.57 -5.00 1.08
C LEU A 174 0.82 -4.04 1.98
N GLY A 175 0.22 -4.53 3.07
CA GLY A 175 -0.41 -3.68 4.08
C GLY A 175 0.55 -2.64 4.65
N ILE A 176 1.75 -3.07 5.07
CA ILE A 176 2.79 -2.17 5.59
C ILE A 176 3.25 -1.17 4.52
N LEU A 177 3.50 -1.63 3.30
CA LEU A 177 3.96 -0.77 2.20
C LEU A 177 2.93 0.31 1.87
N THR A 178 1.66 -0.06 1.84
CA THR A 178 0.56 0.88 1.58
C THR A 178 0.59 2.05 2.56
N TRP A 179 0.68 1.77 3.87
CA TRP A 179 0.77 2.81 4.89
C TRP A 179 2.04 3.67 4.76
N ARG A 180 3.18 3.05 4.41
CA ARG A 180 4.42 3.78 4.18
C ARG A 180 4.34 4.72 2.99
N TYR A 181 3.76 4.27 1.88
CA TYR A 181 3.58 5.10 0.69
C TYR A 181 2.61 6.25 0.97
N HIS A 182 1.51 6.00 1.67
CA HIS A 182 0.55 7.05 2.02
C HIS A 182 1.17 8.12 2.94
N LYS A 183 1.98 7.73 3.93
CA LYS A 183 2.73 8.71 4.75
C LYS A 183 3.70 9.55 3.93
N ARG A 184 4.39 8.95 2.96
CA ARG A 184 5.30 9.67 2.04
C ARG A 184 4.53 10.60 1.11
N GLN A 185 3.41 10.15 0.54
CA GLN A 185 2.50 10.97 -0.26
C GLN A 185 2.08 12.22 0.52
N LEU A 186 1.60 12.06 1.76
CA LEU A 186 1.19 13.18 2.60
C LEU A 186 2.35 14.15 2.88
N PHE A 187 3.53 13.61 3.21
CA PHE A 187 4.74 14.42 3.44
C PHE A 187 5.10 15.29 2.22
N PHE A 188 5.20 14.69 1.03
CA PHE A 188 5.51 15.42 -0.20
C PHE A 188 4.39 16.38 -0.62
N PHE A 189 3.13 16.02 -0.36
CA PHE A 189 1.98 16.88 -0.60
C PHE A 189 2.04 18.15 0.26
N VAL A 190 2.36 18.04 1.56
CA VAL A 190 2.41 19.19 2.48
C VAL A 190 3.65 20.06 2.24
N ILE A 191 4.80 19.46 1.93
CA ILE A 191 6.03 20.22 1.66
C ILE A 191 5.93 21.05 0.38
N SER A 192 5.25 20.55 -0.64
CA SER A 192 5.19 21.25 -1.93
C SER A 192 4.60 22.67 -1.86
N PRO A 193 3.42 22.94 -1.27
CA PRO A 193 2.87 24.28 -1.22
C PRO A 193 3.77 25.20 -0.39
N ILE A 194 4.41 24.69 0.67
CA ILE A 194 5.37 25.47 1.47
C ILE A 194 6.55 25.92 0.61
N LEU A 195 7.17 25.00 -0.14
CA LEU A 195 8.26 25.32 -1.07
C LEU A 195 7.82 26.32 -2.15
N TYR A 196 6.61 26.14 -2.68
CA TYR A 196 6.04 27.06 -3.67
C TYR A 196 5.83 28.47 -3.10
N PHE A 197 5.26 28.60 -1.90
CA PHE A 197 5.10 29.91 -1.26
C PHE A 197 6.43 30.59 -0.97
N ILE A 198 7.43 29.86 -0.47
CA ILE A 198 8.77 30.41 -0.24
C ILE A 198 9.39 30.86 -1.59
N SER A 199 9.19 30.09 -2.67
CA SER A 199 9.69 30.48 -4.00
C SER A 199 9.10 31.78 -4.53
N ILE A 200 7.88 32.15 -4.14
CA ILE A 200 7.25 33.42 -4.54
C ILE A 200 7.79 34.59 -3.72
N LEU A 201 8.17 34.35 -2.45
CA LEU A 201 8.64 35.38 -1.53
C LEU A 201 10.13 35.68 -1.67
N ALA A 202 10.92 34.70 -2.14
CA ALA A 202 12.35 34.85 -2.44
C ALA A 202 12.56 35.53 -3.80
#